data_AF-A0A6M0CGK3-F1
#
_entry.id   AF-A0A6M0CGK3-F1
#
_cell.length_a   1.000
_cell.length_b   1.000
_cell.length_c   1.000
_cell.angle_alpha   90.00
_cell.angle_beta   90.00
_cell.angle_gamma   90.00
#
_symmetry.space_group_name_H-M   'P 1'
#
loop_
_entity.id
_entity.type
_entity.pdbx_description
1 polymer ?
#
loop_
_entity_poly.entity_id
_entity_poly.type
_entity_poly.pdbx_seq_one_letter_code
_entity_poly.pdbx_strand_id
1 'polypeptide(L)'
;HIETSHFYHTRFHMEFCREESCGKCIPCRAGTVQLYDLLTKIMNGQATQADIERMESLSYMVKDTSLCGLGMTAPNPVLSTLRYFKEEYETLLQENPFSVNGKVGERQ
;
A
#
# COMPACT_ATOMS: atom_id res chain seq x y z
N HIS A 1 16.08 -8.37 -7.74
CA HIS A 1 15.98 -6.96 -7.36
C HIS A 1 14.74 -6.61 -6.51
N ILE A 2 13.64 -7.39 -6.54
CA ILE A 2 12.42 -7.08 -5.75
C ILE A 2 12.54 -7.51 -4.27
N GLU A 3 13.29 -8.59 -3.98
CA GLU A 3 13.42 -9.16 -2.63
C GLU A 3 14.10 -8.23 -1.59
N THR A 4 14.74 -7.15 -2.04
CA THR A 4 15.39 -6.14 -1.19
C THR A 4 14.70 -4.77 -1.20
N SER A 5 13.53 -4.64 -1.85
CA SER A 5 12.79 -3.37 -1.89
C SER A 5 12.00 -3.14 -0.59
N HIS A 6 11.82 -1.86 -0.23
CA HIS A 6 10.98 -1.44 0.90
C HIS A 6 9.54 -2.00 0.80
N PHE A 7 9.05 -2.31 -0.40
CA PHE A 7 7.77 -2.97 -0.62
C PHE A 7 7.71 -4.38 -0.08
N TYR A 8 8.77 -5.15 -0.28
CA TYR A 8 8.81 -6.54 0.15
C TYR A 8 8.63 -6.62 1.67
N HIS A 9 9.38 -5.80 2.41
CA HIS A 9 9.26 -5.71 3.87
C HIS A 9 7.89 -5.20 4.32
N THR A 10 7.32 -4.23 3.61
CA THR A 10 5.99 -3.68 3.92
C THR A 10 4.90 -4.74 3.71
N ARG A 11 4.89 -5.45 2.58
CA ARG A 11 3.94 -6.54 2.31
C ARG A 11 4.10 -7.67 3.32
N PHE A 12 5.34 -8.08 3.63
CA PHE A 12 5.61 -9.11 4.62
C PHE A 12 5.12 -8.72 6.01
N HIS A 13 5.33 -7.47 6.43
CA HIS A 13 4.79 -6.97 7.69
C HIS A 13 3.26 -7.01 7.72
N MET A 14 2.62 -6.59 6.62
CA MET A 14 1.16 -6.64 6.52
C MET A 14 0.61 -8.07 6.52
N GLU A 15 1.32 -9.02 5.91
CA GLU A 15 1.01 -10.45 5.95
C GLU A 15 0.99 -10.95 7.40
N PHE A 16 2.04 -10.66 8.16
CA PHE A 16 2.08 -10.98 9.59
C PHE A 16 0.92 -10.34 10.37
N CYS A 17 0.66 -9.05 10.17
CA CYS A 17 -0.43 -8.36 10.88
C CYS A 17 -1.83 -8.89 10.52
N ARG A 18 -2.04 -9.37 9.29
CA ARG A 18 -3.31 -10.02 8.92
C ARG A 18 -3.48 -11.35 9.65
N GLU A 19 -2.40 -12.14 9.76
CA GLU A 19 -2.41 -13.48 10.36
C GLU A 19 -2.56 -13.43 11.87
N GLU A 20 -1.90 -12.47 12.52
CA GLU A 20 -1.98 -12.24 13.97
C GLU A 20 -3.20 -11.39 14.39
N SER A 21 -4.09 -11.05 13.47
CA SER A 21 -5.29 -10.32 13.81
C SER A 21 -6.22 -11.16 14.69
N CYS A 22 -6.47 -10.70 15.92
CA CYS A 22 -7.44 -11.34 16.83
C CYS A 22 -8.90 -11.25 16.35
N GLY A 23 -9.18 -10.53 15.25
CA GLY A 23 -10.49 -10.45 14.61
C GLY A 23 -11.55 -9.59 15.31
N LYS A 24 -11.28 -9.03 16.50
CA LYS A 24 -12.27 -8.31 17.33
C LYS A 24 -12.83 -7.04 16.69
N CYS A 25 -12.02 -6.26 15.99
CA CYS A 25 -12.46 -5.03 15.31
C CYS A 25 -12.42 -5.18 13.79
N ILE A 26 -13.50 -4.74 13.15
CA ILE A 26 -13.64 -4.71 11.69
C ILE A 26 -12.51 -3.94 10.99
N PRO A 27 -12.13 -2.71 11.42
CA PRO A 27 -11.07 -1.97 10.74
C PRO A 27 -9.75 -2.74 10.70
N CYS A 28 -9.33 -3.37 11.79
CA CYS A 28 -8.13 -4.22 11.78
C CYS A 28 -8.35 -5.48 10.92
N ARG A 29 -9.38 -6.29 11.20
CA ARG A 29 -9.57 -7.61 10.55
C ARG A 29 -9.73 -7.51 9.03
N ALA A 30 -10.52 -6.55 8.54
CA ALA A 30 -10.77 -6.39 7.12
C ALA A 30 -9.78 -5.43 6.46
N GLY A 31 -9.27 -4.45 7.20
CA GLY A 31 -8.33 -3.47 6.66
C GLY A 31 -6.95 -4.05 6.40
N THR A 32 -6.43 -4.92 7.28
CA THR A 32 -5.11 -5.56 7.05
C THR A 32 -5.11 -6.46 5.82
N VAL A 33 -6.20 -7.19 5.57
CA VAL A 33 -6.39 -7.99 4.34
C VAL A 33 -6.39 -7.10 3.10
N GLN A 34 -7.21 -6.03 3.09
CA GLN A 34 -7.26 -5.11 1.95
C GLN A 34 -5.91 -4.41 1.69
N LEU A 35 -5.19 -4.02 2.74
CA LEU A 35 -3.85 -3.44 2.62
C LEU A 35 -2.84 -4.43 2.04
N TYR A 36 -2.88 -5.69 2.49
CA TYR A 36 -2.04 -6.75 1.91
C TYR A 36 -2.34 -6.97 0.42
N ASP A 37 -3.62 -7.00 0.04
CA ASP A 37 -4.04 -7.22 -1.35
C ASP A 37 -3.60 -6.04 -2.24
N LEU A 38 -3.73 -4.81 -1.76
CA LEU A 38 -3.26 -3.61 -2.48
C LEU A 38 -1.74 -3.62 -2.67
N LEU A 39 -0.97 -3.95 -1.63
CA LEU A 39 0.49 -4.08 -1.74
C LEU A 39 0.89 -5.19 -2.72
N THR A 40 0.16 -6.31 -2.71
CA THR A 40 0.39 -7.41 -3.66
C THR A 40 0.08 -6.98 -5.09
N LYS A 41 -1.00 -6.22 -5.31
CA LYS A 41 -1.35 -5.64 -6.61
C LYS A 41 -0.26 -4.69 -7.12
N ILE A 42 0.32 -3.87 -6.24
CA ILE A 42 1.45 -2.98 -6.56
C ILE A 42 2.68 -3.80 -6.96
N MET A 43 3.06 -4.81 -6.16
CA MET A 43 4.21 -5.67 -6.47
C MET A 43 4.08 -6.46 -7.77
N ASN A 44 2.85 -6.75 -8.20
CA ASN A 44 2.57 -7.42 -9.47
C ASN A 44 2.57 -6.47 -10.68
N GLY A 45 2.82 -5.17 -10.48
CA GLY A 45 2.75 -4.18 -11.57
C GLY A 45 1.35 -4.05 -12.13
N GLN A 46 0.32 -4.17 -11.29
CA GLN A 46 -1.09 -4.13 -11.66
C GLN A 46 -1.85 -2.95 -11.02
N ALA A 47 -1.18 -2.18 -10.17
CA ALA A 47 -1.78 -1.06 -9.46
C ALA A 47 -1.84 0.20 -10.32
N THR A 48 -2.82 1.03 -10.01
CA THR A 48 -3.03 2.37 -10.58
C THR A 48 -2.79 3.43 -9.51
N GLN A 49 -2.70 4.69 -9.92
CA GLN A 49 -2.62 5.82 -8.97
C GLN A 49 -3.79 5.84 -7.97
N ALA A 50 -4.99 5.47 -8.42
CA ALA A 50 -6.17 5.37 -7.56
C ALA A 50 -6.03 4.27 -6.48
N ASP A 51 -5.29 3.20 -6.77
CA ASP A 51 -5.00 2.17 -5.77
C ASP A 51 -4.07 2.68 -4.67
N ILE A 52 -3.11 3.56 -5.00
CA ILE A 52 -2.22 4.21 -4.01
C ILE A 52 -3.04 5.11 -3.08
N GLU A 53 -3.89 5.97 -3.63
CA GLU A 53 -4.75 6.88 -2.85
C GLU A 53 -5.72 6.09 -1.94
N ARG A 54 -6.27 4.99 -2.47
CA ARG A 54 -7.09 4.06 -1.69
C ARG A 54 -6.30 3.42 -0.56
N MET A 55 -5.06 2.99 -0.83
CA MET A 55 -4.20 2.36 0.16
C MET A 55 -3.83 3.34 1.28
N GLU A 56 -3.55 4.59 0.95
CA GLU A 56 -3.25 5.65 1.93
C GLU A 56 -4.45 5.96 2.83
N SER A 57 -5.62 6.22 2.23
CA SER A 57 -6.85 6.50 2.99
C SER A 57 -7.25 5.32 3.89
N LEU A 58 -7.14 4.09 3.38
CA LEU A 58 -7.36 2.87 4.16
C LEU A 58 -6.37 2.77 5.32
N SER A 59 -5.10 3.11 5.10
CA SER A 59 -4.06 3.09 6.14
C SER A 59 -4.39 4.01 7.30
N TYR A 60 -4.84 5.24 7.03
CA TYR A 60 -5.30 6.15 8.08
C TYR A 60 -6.55 5.65 8.80
N MET A 61 -7.54 5.12 8.06
CA MET A 61 -8.74 4.57 8.68
C MET A 61 -8.41 3.41 9.64
N VAL A 62 -7.56 2.47 9.22
CA VAL A 62 -7.14 1.34 10.05
C VAL A 62 -6.39 1.83 11.30
N LYS A 63 -5.49 2.80 11.13
CA LYS A 63 -4.72 3.39 12.22
C LYS A 63 -5.60 4.04 13.28
N ASP A 64 -6.55 4.86 12.85
CA ASP A 64 -7.31 5.73 13.76
C ASP A 64 -8.52 5.03 14.39
N THR A 65 -9.01 3.93 13.80
CA THR A 65 -10.25 3.27 14.23
C THR A 65 -10.07 1.86 14.78
N SER A 66 -8.86 1.30 14.76
CA SER A 66 -8.55 0.01 15.39
C SER A 66 -8.59 0.09 16.91
N LEU A 67 -8.99 -1.00 17.58
CA LEU A 67 -9.16 -1.02 19.03
C LEU A 67 -7.86 -1.25 19.83
N CYS A 68 -6.81 -1.78 19.20
CA CYS A 68 -5.58 -2.15 19.89
C CYS A 68 -4.33 -1.69 19.14
N GLY A 69 -3.20 -1.72 19.83
CA GLY A 69 -1.90 -1.30 19.29
C GLY A 69 -1.54 -2.00 17.99
N LEU A 70 -1.75 -3.32 17.87
CA LEU A 70 -1.45 -4.05 16.63
C LEU A 70 -2.21 -3.48 15.43
N GLY A 71 -3.52 -3.27 15.56
CA GLY A 71 -4.32 -2.70 14.46
C GLY A 71 -3.95 -1.25 14.17
N MET A 72 -3.72 -0.44 15.20
CA MET A 72 -3.34 0.97 15.06
C MET A 72 -1.97 1.13 14.37
N THR A 73 -1.01 0.24 14.65
CA THR A 73 0.35 0.35 14.11
C THR A 73 0.60 -0.47 12.85
N ALA A 74 -0.23 -1.46 12.53
CA ALA A 74 -0.12 -2.27 11.32
C ALA A 74 0.09 -1.44 10.03
N PRO A 75 -0.67 -0.36 9.75
CA PRO A 75 -0.48 0.42 8.52
C PRO A 75 0.73 1.37 8.53
N ASN A 76 1.48 1.49 9.63
CA ASN A 76 2.57 2.46 9.72
C ASN A 76 3.70 2.26 8.71
N PRO A 77 4.12 1.03 8.35
CA PRO A 77 5.11 0.83 7.29
C PRO A 77 4.61 1.28 5.91
N VAL A 78 3.31 1.11 5.62
CA VAL A 78 2.69 1.61 4.39
C VAL A 78 2.76 3.14 4.34
N LEU A 79 2.33 3.81 5.40
CA LEU A 79 2.37 5.28 5.49
C LEU A 79 3.82 5.81 5.43
N SER A 80 4.76 5.14 6.10
CA SER A 80 6.17 5.53 6.07
C SER A 80 6.75 5.38 4.67
N THR A 81 6.47 4.28 3.98
CA THR A 81 6.99 4.07 2.63
C THR A 81 6.37 5.00 1.61
N LEU A 82 5.08 5.30 1.71
CA LEU A 82 4.43 6.33 0.88
C LEU A 82 5.07 7.71 1.09
N ARG A 83 5.48 8.02 2.33
CA ARG A 83 6.10 9.31 2.65
C ARG A 83 7.53 9.44 2.13
N TYR A 84 8.35 8.40 2.28
CA TYR A 84 9.81 8.49 2.05
C TYR A 84 10.27 7.85 0.75
N PHE A 85 9.48 6.94 0.17
CA PHE A 85 9.83 6.13 -1.00
C PHE A 85 8.72 6.16 -2.05
N LYS A 86 8.02 7.29 -2.18
CA LYS A 86 6.90 7.45 -3.13
C LYS A 86 7.31 7.11 -4.57
N GLU A 87 8.51 7.52 -4.98
CA GLU A 87 9.05 7.26 -6.31
C GLU A 87 9.08 5.77 -6.63
N GLU A 88 9.41 4.89 -5.66
CA GLU A 88 9.38 3.45 -5.89
C GLU A 88 7.97 2.97 -6.26
N TYR A 89 6.91 3.58 -5.72
CA TYR A 89 5.53 3.20 -6.04
C TYR A 89 5.20 3.57 -7.48
N GLU A 90 5.58 4.78 -7.90
CA GLU A 90 5.33 5.31 -9.23
C GLU A 90 6.01 4.44 -10.32
N THR A 91 7.17 3.85 -10.03
CA THR A 91 7.85 2.92 -10.97
C THR A 91 7.12 1.59 -11.19
N LEU A 92 6.24 1.18 -10.26
CA LEU A 92 5.50 -0.07 -10.30
C LEU A 92 4.05 0.10 -10.75
N LEU A 93 3.62 1.33 -11.04
CA LEU A 93 2.28 1.60 -11.53
C LEU A 93 2.14 1.15 -12.98
N GLN A 94 0.95 0.65 -13.31
CA GLN A 94 0.56 0.48 -14.71
C GLN A 94 0.38 1.85 -15.36
N GLU A 95 0.91 1.99 -16.57
CA GLU A 95 0.50 3.08 -17.46
C GLU A 95 -1.01 2.92 -17.70
N ASN A 96 -1.78 3.91 -17.24
CA ASN A 96 -3.21 3.91 -17.46
C ASN A 96 -3.48 4.21 -18.95
N PRO A 97 -4.10 3.30 -19.73
CA PRO A 97 -4.41 3.54 -21.14
C PRO A 97 -5.42 4.70 -21.36
N PHE A 98 -6.00 5.24 -20.28
CA PHE A 98 -6.94 6.36 -20.30
C PHE A 98 -6.41 7.66 -19.67
N SER A 99 -5.11 7.76 -19.37
CA SER A 99 -4.54 9.03 -18.87
C SER A 99 -4.56 10.10 -19.97
N VAL A 100 -5.44 11.09 -19.85
CA VAL A 100 -5.56 12.20 -20.79
C VAL A 100 -4.79 13.42 -20.27
N ASN A 101 -3.79 13.85 -21.06
CA ASN A 101 -2.97 15.08 -21.02
C ASN A 101 -1.71 15.07 -20.12
N GLY A 102 -0.53 15.55 -20.53
CA GLY A 102 -0.07 16.16 -21.78
C GLY A 102 1.30 16.88 -21.63
N LYS A 103 2.30 16.47 -22.44
CA LYS A 103 3.61 17.11 -22.81
C LYS A 103 4.61 17.36 -21.67
N VAL A 104 5.92 17.03 -21.78
CA VAL A 104 6.96 17.49 -22.73
C VAL A 104 7.98 16.34 -22.92
N GLY A 105 8.36 15.94 -24.15
CA GLY A 105 9.65 16.27 -24.79
C GLY A 105 10.86 15.74 -23.98
N GLU A 106 11.78 14.91 -24.46
CA GLU A 106 12.36 14.73 -25.79
C GLU A 106 12.93 13.31 -25.89
N ARG A 107 12.87 12.74 -27.11
CA ARG A 107 13.77 11.66 -27.51
C ARG A 107 15.12 12.29 -27.81
N GLN A 108 16.19 11.84 -27.16
CA GLN A 108 17.50 11.62 -27.79
C GLN A 108 18.14 10.40 -27.14
#